data_AF-A0A7C7STJ5-F1
#
_entry.id   AF-A0A7C7STJ5-F1
#
_cell.length_a   1.000
_cell.length_b   1.000
_cell.length_c   1.000
_cell.angle_alpha   90.00
_cell.angle_beta   90.00
_cell.angle_gamma   90.00
#
_symmetry.space_group_name_H-M   'P 1'
#
loop_
_entity.id
_entity.type
_entity.pdbx_description
1 polymer ?
#
loop_
_entity_poly.entity_id
_entity_poly.type
_entity_poly.pdbx_seq_one_letter_code
_entity_poly.pdbx_strand_id
1 'polypeptide(L)'
;MTEPSNQNKRLVISAVLLLAGVACIIVVAFRLREDERESKPITLPPQRQTQLSITSLERPLPRPQGYMGSESCRDCHESIYERYSVSPMGQSLAAVDKAARLSGESSGSFHPPGPRRYEIVSSPHGMEHTEVLLDEKGDPVYSHSEQIAFVLGSGRRGRSYLIHADGALYQSPIGWYAASRAWDLSPGYEAESHPRFSRLVGDSCLYCHAGRTNSTGVNADRYDATVFSEGAIGCERCHGPGENHIALHETGERVSPSGHDIIHPGELSSGASDSVCNQCHVFGQSVVPRYGREFFDFRPGDNLEDVFVILERTHMGSGPQSIRAVSQVEQMRSSVCYTASDGKMKCISCHDPH
;
A
#
# COMPACT_ATOMS: atom_id res chain seq x y z
N MET A 1 -52.48 66.93 -36.16
CA MET A 1 -52.86 65.56 -36.56
C MET A 1 -52.71 65.46 -38.07
N THR A 2 -51.63 64.84 -38.52
CA THR A 2 -51.55 64.28 -39.87
C THR A 2 -51.32 62.79 -39.66
N GLU A 3 -52.42 62.06 -39.51
CA GLU A 3 -52.38 60.61 -39.44
C GLU A 3 -51.61 60.09 -40.66
N PRO A 4 -50.59 59.23 -40.48
CA PRO A 4 -49.95 58.61 -41.63
C PRO A 4 -51.02 57.80 -42.38
N SER A 5 -51.23 58.20 -43.65
CA SER A 5 -52.13 57.57 -44.62
C SER A 5 -52.10 56.05 -44.47
N ASN A 6 -53.27 55.42 -44.53
CA ASN A 6 -53.46 53.97 -44.40
C ASN A 6 -52.53 53.16 -45.35
N GLN A 7 -52.08 53.79 -46.43
CA GLN A 7 -51.10 53.26 -47.38
C GLN A 7 -49.69 53.09 -46.77
N ASN A 8 -49.22 54.04 -45.95
CA ASN A 8 -47.91 53.98 -45.30
C ASN A 8 -47.88 52.90 -44.20
N LYS A 9 -48.99 52.71 -43.46
CA LYS A 9 -49.12 51.61 -42.49
C LYS A 9 -49.08 50.25 -43.19
N ARG A 10 -49.75 50.10 -44.34
CA ARG A 10 -49.71 48.86 -45.14
C ARG A 10 -48.32 48.56 -45.71
N LEU A 11 -47.58 49.59 -46.15
CA LEU A 11 -46.20 49.46 -46.62
C LEU A 11 -45.25 49.00 -45.51
N VAL A 12 -45.36 49.58 -44.31
CA VAL A 12 -44.55 49.18 -43.15
C VAL A 12 -44.87 47.75 -42.70
N ILE A 13 -46.15 47.39 -42.63
CA ILE A 13 -46.56 46.02 -42.27
C ILE A 13 -46.06 45.01 -43.32
N SER A 14 -46.15 45.35 -44.61
CA SER A 14 -45.65 44.48 -45.69
C SER A 14 -44.13 44.31 -45.60
N ALA A 15 -43.38 45.38 -45.32
CA ALA A 15 -41.93 45.31 -45.15
C ALA A 15 -41.51 44.48 -43.93
N VAL A 16 -42.23 44.59 -42.81
CA VAL A 16 -41.98 43.78 -41.60
C VAL A 16 -42.27 42.31 -41.85
N LEU A 17 -43.37 41.98 -42.54
CA LEU A 17 -43.69 40.59 -42.90
C LEU A 17 -42.66 39.98 -43.86
N LEU A 18 -42.14 40.78 -44.80
CA LEU A 18 -41.11 40.35 -45.74
C LEU A 18 -39.78 40.09 -45.02
N LEU A 19 -39.38 40.96 -44.08
CA LEU A 19 -38.20 40.76 -43.24
C LEU A 19 -38.34 39.52 -42.33
N ALA A 20 -39.51 39.31 -41.73
CA ALA A 20 -39.79 38.13 -40.92
C ALA A 20 -39.74 36.84 -41.76
N GLY A 21 -40.28 36.87 -42.97
CA GLY A 21 -40.20 35.75 -43.93
C GLY A 21 -38.76 35.42 -44.31
N VAL A 22 -37.94 36.42 -44.62
CA VAL A 22 -36.51 36.25 -44.94
C VAL A 22 -35.75 35.69 -43.74
N ALA A 23 -35.99 36.19 -42.53
CA ALA A 23 -35.36 35.67 -41.32
C ALA A 23 -35.74 34.19 -41.07
N CYS A 24 -37.00 33.83 -41.29
CA CYS A 24 -37.47 32.45 -41.15
C CYS A 24 -36.79 31.51 -42.17
N ILE A 25 -36.67 31.96 -43.43
CA ILE A 25 -35.95 31.21 -44.48
C ILE A 25 -34.47 31.01 -44.11
N ILE A 26 -33.80 32.04 -43.57
CA ILE A 26 -32.41 31.94 -43.13
C ILE A 26 -32.26 30.93 -42.00
N VAL A 27 -33.16 30.95 -41.00
CA VAL A 27 -33.12 30.00 -39.87
C VAL A 27 -33.37 28.57 -40.35
N VAL A 28 -34.33 28.35 -41.24
CA VAL A 28 -34.60 27.02 -41.81
C VAL A 28 -33.41 26.54 -42.64
N ALA A 29 -32.82 27.39 -43.48
CA ALA A 29 -31.64 27.06 -44.26
C ALA A 29 -30.43 26.74 -43.37
N PHE A 30 -30.27 27.42 -42.23
CA PHE A 30 -29.20 27.15 -41.27
C PHE A 30 -29.40 25.79 -40.58
N ARG A 31 -30.63 25.47 -40.17
CA ARG A 31 -30.99 24.19 -39.55
C ARG A 31 -30.81 23.00 -40.50
N LEU A 32 -31.25 23.13 -41.76
CA LEU A 32 -31.06 22.09 -42.76
C LEU A 32 -29.57 21.84 -43.05
N ARG A 33 -28.73 22.88 -42.97
CA ARG A 33 -27.28 22.78 -43.15
C ARG A 33 -26.57 22.17 -41.93
N GLU A 34 -27.11 22.32 -40.73
CA GLU A 34 -26.63 21.62 -39.53
C GLU A 34 -26.94 20.12 -39.60
N ASP A 35 -28.15 19.74 -40.02
CA ASP A 35 -28.54 18.32 -40.21
C ASP A 35 -27.67 17.60 -41.27
N GLU A 36 -27.29 18.29 -42.34
CA GLU A 36 -26.33 17.75 -43.32
C GLU A 36 -24.90 17.64 -42.79
N ARG A 37 -24.53 18.44 -41.77
CA ARG A 37 -23.21 18.36 -41.13
C ARG A 37 -23.12 17.22 -40.12
N GLU A 38 -24.22 16.91 -39.43
CA GLU A 38 -24.28 15.84 -38.42
C GLU A 38 -24.41 14.44 -39.03
N SER A 39 -24.85 14.33 -40.29
CA SER A 39 -25.11 13.05 -40.96
C SER A 39 -23.96 12.50 -41.81
N LYS A 40 -22.76 13.11 -41.79
CA LYS A 40 -21.60 12.49 -42.43
C LYS A 40 -21.11 11.30 -41.60
N PRO A 41 -21.26 10.05 -42.06
CA PRO A 41 -20.74 8.91 -41.33
C PRO A 41 -19.22 9.06 -41.22
N ILE A 42 -18.70 9.06 -39.99
CA ILE A 42 -17.27 8.99 -39.73
C ILE A 42 -16.79 7.67 -40.35
N THR A 43 -16.15 7.77 -41.51
CA THR A 43 -15.50 6.61 -42.11
C THR A 43 -14.23 6.39 -41.30
N LEU A 44 -14.28 5.47 -40.34
CA LEU A 44 -13.08 5.04 -39.64
C LEU A 44 -12.06 4.57 -40.70
N PRO A 45 -10.78 4.97 -40.60
CA PRO A 45 -9.76 4.41 -41.47
C PRO A 45 -9.83 2.88 -41.37
N PRO A 46 -9.58 2.14 -42.46
CA PRO A 46 -9.64 0.69 -42.45
C PRO A 46 -8.81 0.21 -41.27
N GLN A 47 -9.45 -0.48 -40.33
CA GLN A 47 -8.75 -1.07 -39.20
C GLN A 47 -7.68 -1.97 -39.79
N ARG A 48 -6.42 -1.51 -39.73
CA ARG A 48 -5.30 -2.37 -40.00
C ARG A 48 -5.43 -3.44 -38.92
N GLN A 49 -5.93 -4.62 -39.32
CA GLN A 49 -5.82 -5.84 -38.55
C GLN A 49 -4.33 -6.15 -38.52
N THR A 50 -3.61 -5.37 -37.74
CA THR A 50 -2.36 -5.78 -37.18
C THR A 50 -2.80 -6.96 -36.35
N GLN A 51 -2.60 -8.18 -36.86
CA GLN A 51 -2.52 -9.35 -36.01
C GLN A 51 -1.45 -8.97 -35.01
N LEU A 52 -1.88 -8.43 -33.86
CA LEU A 52 -1.06 -8.38 -32.68
C LEU A 52 -0.77 -9.85 -32.47
N SER A 53 0.47 -10.26 -32.77
CA SER A 53 0.98 -11.51 -32.23
C SER A 53 0.83 -11.35 -30.74
N ILE A 54 -0.22 -11.96 -30.19
CA ILE A 54 -0.39 -12.09 -28.75
C ILE A 54 0.68 -13.10 -28.37
N THR A 55 1.90 -12.61 -28.18
CA THR A 55 2.95 -13.40 -27.54
C THR A 55 2.40 -13.67 -26.15
N SER A 56 2.02 -14.93 -25.90
CA SER A 56 1.62 -15.36 -24.57
C SER A 56 2.75 -14.99 -23.62
N LEU A 57 2.50 -14.10 -22.67
CA LEU A 57 3.47 -13.80 -21.64
C LEU A 57 3.63 -15.06 -20.80
N GLU A 58 4.81 -15.66 -20.87
CA GLU A 58 5.13 -16.83 -20.08
C GLU A 58 5.18 -16.43 -18.61
N ARG A 59 4.36 -17.08 -17.79
CA ARG A 59 4.37 -16.82 -16.34
C ARG A 59 5.73 -17.29 -15.82
N PRO A 60 6.48 -16.44 -15.10
CA PRO A 60 7.72 -16.89 -14.51
C PRO A 60 7.47 -18.05 -13.55
N LEU A 61 8.45 -18.95 -13.43
CA LEU A 61 8.38 -20.03 -12.46
C LEU A 61 8.26 -19.46 -11.03
N PRO A 62 7.53 -20.17 -10.14
CA PRO A 62 7.54 -19.86 -8.71
C PRO A 62 8.97 -19.79 -8.18
N ARG A 63 9.22 -18.88 -7.25
CA ARG A 63 10.54 -18.79 -6.62
C ARG A 63 10.77 -20.02 -5.74
N PRO A 64 12.00 -20.61 -5.74
CA PRO A 64 12.33 -21.69 -4.83
C PRO A 64 12.00 -21.33 -3.37
N GLN A 65 11.54 -22.35 -2.64
CA GLN A 65 11.35 -22.27 -1.19
C GLN A 65 12.70 -22.54 -0.47
N GLY A 66 12.66 -22.77 0.84
CA GLY A 66 13.86 -22.97 1.67
C GLY A 66 14.07 -21.90 2.74
N TYR A 67 12.98 -21.23 3.13
CA TYR A 67 12.99 -20.32 4.28
C TYR A 67 12.92 -21.13 5.56
N MET A 68 13.82 -20.84 6.49
CA MET A 68 13.99 -21.57 7.76
C MET A 68 13.56 -20.74 8.98
N GLY A 69 13.31 -19.44 8.79
CA GLY A 69 12.99 -18.48 9.83
C GLY A 69 14.23 -18.06 10.64
N SER A 70 14.20 -16.85 11.19
CA SER A 70 15.34 -16.25 11.90
C SER A 70 15.84 -17.06 13.10
N GLU A 71 14.97 -17.85 13.75
CA GLU A 71 15.34 -18.72 14.87
C GLU A 71 16.44 -19.71 14.48
N SER A 72 16.37 -20.26 13.26
CA SER A 72 17.38 -21.20 12.74
C SER A 72 18.78 -20.58 12.60
N CYS A 73 18.86 -19.26 12.48
CA CYS A 73 20.12 -18.55 12.37
C CYS A 73 20.81 -18.39 13.74
N ARG A 74 20.07 -18.51 14.85
CA ARG A 74 20.56 -18.21 16.20
C ARG A 74 21.69 -19.13 16.65
N ASP A 75 21.62 -20.41 16.31
CA ASP A 75 22.57 -21.42 16.79
C ASP A 75 24.03 -21.11 16.37
N CYS A 76 24.22 -20.51 15.20
CA CYS A 76 25.53 -20.08 14.71
C CYS A 76 25.78 -18.56 14.87
N HIS A 77 24.72 -17.74 14.88
CA HIS A 77 24.80 -16.27 14.88
C HIS A 77 24.10 -15.62 16.07
N GLU A 78 24.24 -16.21 17.27
CA GLU A 78 23.53 -15.81 18.50
C GLU A 78 23.59 -14.29 18.76
N SER A 79 24.78 -13.70 18.77
CA SER A 79 24.95 -12.26 19.06
C SER A 79 24.28 -11.32 18.03
N ILE A 80 24.13 -11.75 16.78
CA ILE A 80 23.44 -10.98 15.75
C ILE A 80 21.94 -11.14 15.94
N TYR A 81 21.47 -12.39 16.12
CA TYR A 81 20.07 -12.69 16.38
C TYR A 81 19.54 -11.93 17.60
N GLU A 82 20.26 -11.96 18.73
CA GLU A 82 19.83 -11.30 19.96
C GLU A 82 19.70 -9.78 19.78
N ARG A 83 20.67 -9.14 19.14
CA ARG A 83 20.61 -7.70 18.83
C ARG A 83 19.47 -7.37 17.86
N TYR A 84 19.33 -8.15 16.79
CA TYR A 84 18.33 -7.90 15.76
C TYR A 84 16.90 -8.13 16.26
N SER A 85 16.67 -9.15 17.08
CA SER A 85 15.34 -9.53 17.58
C SER A 85 14.67 -8.44 18.41
N VAL A 86 15.45 -7.53 19.01
CA VAL A 86 14.95 -6.36 19.76
C VAL A 86 14.96 -5.07 18.92
N SER A 87 15.41 -5.13 17.66
CA SER A 87 15.37 -4.01 16.74
C SER A 87 13.93 -3.67 16.33
N PRO A 88 13.67 -2.45 15.81
CA PRO A 88 12.36 -2.10 15.28
C PRO A 88 11.86 -3.03 14.16
N MET A 89 12.77 -3.62 13.36
CA MET A 89 12.40 -4.57 12.32
C MET A 89 12.07 -5.94 12.92
N GLY A 90 12.88 -6.43 13.87
CA GLY A 90 12.63 -7.68 14.60
C GLY A 90 11.38 -7.64 15.50
N GLN A 91 10.83 -6.44 15.73
CA GLN A 91 9.57 -6.22 16.47
C GLN A 91 8.45 -5.66 15.58
N SER A 92 8.57 -5.77 14.26
CA SER A 92 7.60 -5.20 13.31
C SER A 92 6.23 -5.88 13.33
N LEU A 93 6.14 -7.15 13.76
CA LEU A 93 4.88 -7.85 13.94
C LEU A 93 5.01 -8.97 14.98
N ALA A 94 3.99 -9.12 15.82
CA ALA A 94 3.91 -10.22 16.80
C ALA A 94 2.45 -10.62 17.06
N ALA A 95 2.25 -11.87 17.49
CA ALA A 95 0.98 -12.27 18.11
C ALA A 95 0.71 -11.44 19.36
N VAL A 96 -0.56 -11.10 19.60
CA VAL A 96 -0.92 -10.15 20.68
C VAL A 96 -0.57 -10.67 22.06
N ASP A 97 -0.66 -11.98 22.28
CA ASP A 97 -0.35 -12.61 23.56
C ASP A 97 1.15 -12.54 23.89
N LYS A 98 2.01 -12.72 22.88
CA LYS A 98 3.45 -12.51 22.98
C LYS A 98 3.77 -11.03 23.21
N ALA A 99 3.09 -10.14 22.50
CA ALA A 99 3.29 -8.70 22.61
C ALA A 99 2.84 -8.14 23.98
N ALA A 100 1.64 -8.50 24.45
CA ALA A 100 1.04 -8.02 25.70
C ALA A 100 1.89 -8.35 26.93
N ARG A 101 2.59 -9.49 26.91
CA ARG A 101 3.56 -9.87 27.96
C ARG A 101 4.79 -8.96 28.00
N LEU A 102 5.11 -8.28 26.90
CA LEU A 102 6.32 -7.47 26.72
C LEU A 102 6.04 -5.96 26.72
N SER A 103 4.84 -5.53 26.31
CA SER A 103 4.57 -4.14 25.96
C SER A 103 4.12 -3.25 27.12
N GLY A 104 3.67 -3.83 28.25
CA GLY A 104 3.13 -3.05 29.37
C GLY A 104 1.95 -2.16 28.98
N GLU A 105 1.31 -2.44 27.83
CA GLU A 105 0.15 -1.71 27.32
C GLU A 105 -1.07 -2.03 28.18
N SER A 106 -1.54 -1.01 28.88
CA SER A 106 -2.68 -1.10 29.77
C SER A 106 -3.99 -0.88 29.02
N SER A 107 -5.04 -1.48 29.54
CA SER A 107 -6.42 -1.09 29.24
C SER A 107 -6.60 0.43 29.26
N GLY A 108 -7.56 0.92 28.49
CA GLY A 108 -7.80 2.35 28.35
C GLY A 108 -9.06 2.63 27.55
N SER A 109 -9.33 3.92 27.36
CA SER A 109 -10.44 4.38 26.54
C SER A 109 -10.09 5.74 25.93
N PHE A 110 -10.66 6.04 24.77
CA PHE A 110 -10.51 7.36 24.15
C PHE A 110 -11.75 7.72 23.32
N HIS A 111 -11.92 9.03 23.08
CA HIS A 111 -13.11 9.59 22.45
C HIS A 111 -12.68 10.60 21.38
N PRO A 112 -12.66 10.22 20.09
CA PRO A 112 -12.41 11.19 19.03
C PRO A 112 -13.62 12.13 18.88
N PRO A 113 -13.48 13.24 18.13
CA PRO A 113 -14.61 14.09 17.77
C PRO A 113 -15.78 13.28 17.19
N GLY A 114 -16.99 13.55 17.68
CA GLY A 114 -18.22 12.87 17.26
C GLY A 114 -18.76 11.86 18.29
N PRO A 115 -19.70 11.00 17.87
CA PRO A 115 -20.45 10.11 18.77
C PRO A 115 -19.74 8.81 19.14
N ARG A 116 -18.59 8.49 18.52
CA ARG A 116 -17.88 7.21 18.75
C ARG A 116 -17.06 7.26 20.03
N ARG A 117 -17.03 6.14 20.75
CA ARG A 117 -16.22 5.90 21.95
C ARG A 117 -15.49 4.59 21.76
N TYR A 118 -14.27 4.51 22.28
CA TYR A 118 -13.43 3.34 22.14
C TYR A 118 -12.91 2.89 23.49
N GLU A 119 -12.91 1.58 23.71
CA GLU A 119 -12.41 0.94 24.91
C GLU A 119 -11.43 -0.18 24.54
N ILE A 120 -10.41 -0.34 25.36
CA ILE A 120 -9.36 -1.33 25.22
C ILE A 120 -9.29 -2.10 26.52
N VAL A 121 -9.42 -3.42 26.45
CA VAL A 121 -9.19 -4.33 27.56
C VAL A 121 -7.99 -5.18 27.23
N SER A 122 -6.89 -5.01 27.98
CA SER A 122 -5.64 -5.75 27.80
C SER A 122 -5.39 -6.63 29.02
N SER A 123 -5.01 -7.89 28.77
CA SER A 123 -4.68 -8.87 29.81
C SER A 123 -3.55 -9.80 29.36
N PRO A 124 -2.95 -10.61 30.25
CA PRO A 124 -1.97 -11.62 29.86
C PRO A 124 -2.49 -12.68 28.88
N HIS A 125 -3.81 -12.77 28.71
CA HIS A 125 -4.48 -13.74 27.84
C HIS A 125 -4.87 -13.16 26.47
N GLY A 126 -4.68 -11.87 26.23
CA GLY A 126 -5.06 -11.22 24.99
C GLY A 126 -5.54 -9.79 25.17
N MET A 127 -6.05 -9.23 24.08
CA MET A 127 -6.53 -7.85 24.01
C MET A 127 -7.84 -7.80 23.23
N GLU A 128 -8.81 -7.07 23.77
CA GLU A 128 -10.09 -6.81 23.13
C GLU A 128 -10.25 -5.31 22.90
N HIS A 129 -10.70 -4.96 21.69
CA HIS A 129 -10.99 -3.60 21.28
C HIS A 129 -12.50 -3.45 21.07
N THR A 130 -13.08 -2.42 21.68
CA THR A 130 -14.52 -2.15 21.61
C THR A 130 -14.77 -0.77 21.02
N GLU A 131 -15.72 -0.70 20.09
CA GLU A 131 -16.27 0.54 19.54
C GLU A 131 -17.74 0.68 19.95
N VAL A 132 -18.10 1.84 20.49
CA VAL A 132 -19.47 2.20 20.85
C VAL A 132 -19.88 3.43 20.05
N LEU A 133 -21.07 3.42 19.46
CA LEU A 133 -21.69 4.61 18.86
C LEU A 133 -22.81 5.10 19.77
N LEU A 134 -22.79 6.38 20.12
CA LEU A 134 -23.83 7.01 20.93
C LEU A 134 -24.82 7.80 20.06
N ASP A 135 -26.04 7.96 20.54
CA ASP A 135 -27.01 8.89 19.97
C ASP A 135 -26.81 10.33 20.51
N GLU A 136 -27.70 11.26 20.13
CA GLU A 136 -27.64 12.66 20.59
C GLU A 136 -27.87 12.83 22.11
N LYS A 137 -28.50 11.85 22.76
CA LYS A 137 -28.74 11.84 24.21
C LYS A 137 -27.59 11.21 24.99
N GLY A 138 -26.65 10.57 24.29
CA GLY A 138 -25.53 9.83 24.88
C GLY A 138 -25.84 8.37 25.15
N ASP A 139 -26.97 7.84 24.66
CA ASP A 139 -27.34 6.43 24.81
C ASP A 139 -26.64 5.58 23.73
N PRO A 140 -26.13 4.36 24.06
CA PRO A 140 -25.52 3.49 23.06
C PRO A 140 -26.51 3.04 21.98
N VAL A 141 -26.22 3.42 20.73
CA VAL A 141 -26.89 2.90 19.52
C VAL A 141 -26.41 1.49 19.23
N TYR A 142 -25.10 1.25 19.35
CA TYR A 142 -24.52 -0.09 19.34
C TYR A 142 -23.21 -0.13 20.13
N SER A 143 -22.80 -1.35 20.47
CA SER A 143 -21.44 -1.70 20.92
C SER A 143 -20.94 -2.90 20.11
N HIS A 144 -19.70 -2.86 19.64
CA HIS A 144 -19.05 -3.94 18.88
C HIS A 144 -17.63 -4.15 19.40
N SER A 145 -17.36 -5.36 19.89
CA SER A 145 -16.07 -5.78 20.41
C SER A 145 -15.42 -6.82 19.49
N GLU A 146 -14.11 -6.72 19.34
CA GLU A 146 -13.29 -7.64 18.54
C GLU A 146 -12.05 -8.08 19.31
N GLN A 147 -11.72 -9.36 19.19
CA GLN A 147 -10.50 -9.93 19.75
C GLN A 147 -9.33 -9.65 18.80
N ILE A 148 -8.25 -9.11 19.36
CA ILE A 148 -7.05 -8.80 18.60
C ILE A 148 -6.20 -10.07 18.48
N ALA A 149 -5.70 -10.35 17.28
CA ALA A 149 -4.83 -11.48 17.00
C ALA A 149 -3.35 -11.05 16.94
N PHE A 150 -3.05 -9.91 16.31
CA PHE A 150 -1.68 -9.47 16.08
C PHE A 150 -1.49 -7.98 16.37
N VAL A 151 -0.25 -7.63 16.70
CA VAL A 151 0.24 -6.26 16.85
C VAL A 151 1.22 -5.99 15.71
N LEU A 152 1.01 -4.90 14.99
CA LEU A 152 1.84 -4.41 13.90
C LEU A 152 2.57 -3.14 14.36
N GLY A 153 3.89 -3.15 14.20
CA GLY A 153 4.81 -2.08 14.56
C GLY A 153 5.54 -2.33 15.88
N SER A 154 6.79 -1.88 15.95
CA SER A 154 7.65 -2.03 17.13
C SER A 154 7.20 -1.23 18.35
N GLY A 155 6.28 -0.26 18.18
CA GLY A 155 5.90 0.67 19.23
C GLY A 155 6.85 1.85 19.40
N ARG A 156 7.92 1.96 18.60
CA ARG A 156 8.84 3.12 18.65
C ARG A 156 8.17 4.43 18.20
N ARG A 157 7.20 4.34 17.30
CA ARG A 157 6.33 5.47 16.88
C ARG A 157 4.89 5.21 17.27
N GLY A 158 4.42 4.00 16.98
CA GLY A 158 3.11 3.53 17.36
C GLY A 158 2.92 2.07 16.99
N ARG A 159 1.73 1.57 17.28
CA ARG A 159 1.25 0.22 16.99
C ARG A 159 -0.14 0.27 16.38
N SER A 160 -0.38 -0.62 15.44
CA SER A 160 -1.70 -0.95 14.92
C SER A 160 -2.02 -2.39 15.26
N TYR A 161 -3.30 -2.73 15.28
CA TYR A 161 -3.76 -4.01 15.78
C TYR A 161 -4.59 -4.70 14.70
N LEU A 162 -4.43 -6.02 14.57
CA LEU A 162 -5.07 -6.82 13.54
C LEU A 162 -5.99 -7.85 14.17
N ILE A 163 -7.16 -8.00 13.57
CA ILE A 163 -8.14 -9.05 13.84
C ILE A 163 -7.95 -10.12 12.78
N HIS A 164 -8.08 -11.39 13.16
CA HIS A 164 -8.09 -12.51 12.23
C HIS A 164 -9.46 -13.17 12.27
N ALA A 165 -10.21 -13.07 11.18
CA ALA A 165 -11.55 -13.62 11.07
C ALA A 165 -11.77 -14.20 9.66
N ASP A 166 -12.34 -15.40 9.58
CA ASP A 166 -12.67 -16.08 8.32
C ASP A 166 -11.50 -16.17 7.33
N GLY A 167 -10.28 -16.38 7.83
CA GLY A 167 -9.07 -16.45 7.03
C GLY A 167 -8.63 -15.11 6.45
N ALA A 168 -9.15 -13.97 6.91
CA ALA A 168 -8.73 -12.63 6.49
C ALA A 168 -8.25 -11.81 7.69
N LEU A 169 -7.39 -10.82 7.42
CA LEU A 169 -6.94 -9.86 8.43
C LEU A 169 -7.65 -8.53 8.28
N TYR A 170 -8.04 -7.95 9.40
CA TYR A 170 -8.68 -6.64 9.45
C TYR A 170 -7.95 -5.72 10.42
N GLN A 171 -7.73 -4.48 10.02
CA GLN A 171 -7.13 -3.48 10.90
C GLN A 171 -8.16 -2.98 11.90
N SER A 172 -7.79 -2.89 13.19
CA SER A 172 -8.58 -2.23 14.21
C SER A 172 -8.59 -0.70 14.02
N PRO A 173 -9.71 0.00 14.28
CA PRO A 173 -9.76 1.46 14.33
C PRO A 173 -8.91 2.05 15.46
N ILE A 174 -8.45 1.25 16.41
CA ILE A 174 -7.67 1.70 17.57
C ILE A 174 -6.19 1.46 17.30
N GLY A 175 -5.37 2.47 17.56
CA GLY A 175 -3.91 2.42 17.53
C GLY A 175 -3.28 3.02 18.80
N TRP A 176 -2.04 2.65 19.08
CA TRP A 176 -1.27 3.19 20.20
C TRP A 176 -0.14 4.08 19.67
N TYR A 177 0.06 5.25 20.27
CA TYR A 177 1.05 6.22 19.83
C TYR A 177 2.07 6.53 20.93
N ALA A 178 3.35 6.31 20.63
CA ALA A 178 4.42 6.37 21.63
C ALA A 178 4.74 7.79 22.10
N ALA A 179 4.67 8.77 21.20
CA ALA A 179 5.00 10.16 21.51
C ALA A 179 3.99 10.80 22.49
N SER A 180 2.70 10.55 22.28
CA SER A 180 1.62 10.99 23.17
C SER A 180 1.36 10.02 24.32
N ARG A 181 1.87 8.79 24.24
CA ARG A 181 1.55 7.68 25.15
C ARG A 181 0.04 7.53 25.31
N ALA A 182 -0.67 7.55 24.18
CA ALA A 182 -2.12 7.55 24.14
C ALA A 182 -2.65 6.62 23.05
N TRP A 183 -3.85 6.11 23.33
CA TRP A 183 -4.69 5.46 22.34
C TRP A 183 -5.37 6.54 21.49
N ASP A 184 -5.40 6.31 20.18
CA ASP A 184 -6.11 7.17 19.23
C ASP A 184 -6.52 6.34 18.01
N LEU A 185 -7.20 6.96 17.06
CA LEU A 185 -7.59 6.32 15.81
C LEU A 185 -6.36 5.86 15.02
N SER A 186 -6.42 4.65 14.49
CA SER A 186 -5.50 4.13 13.50
C SER A 186 -5.47 5.06 12.27
N PRO A 187 -4.35 5.16 11.53
CA PRO A 187 -4.29 5.99 10.33
C PRO A 187 -5.32 5.55 9.27
N GLY A 188 -6.04 6.49 8.63
CA GLY A 188 -7.08 6.20 7.62
C GLY A 188 -8.46 5.82 8.20
N TYR A 189 -8.76 6.34 9.39
CA TYR A 189 -10.06 6.24 10.06
C TYR A 189 -10.69 7.63 10.22
N GLU A 190 -10.77 8.38 9.12
CA GLU A 190 -11.42 9.69 9.10
C GLU A 190 -12.94 9.57 9.34
N ALA A 191 -13.56 10.63 9.88
CA ALA A 191 -14.98 10.60 10.25
C ALA A 191 -15.89 10.32 9.04
N GLU A 192 -15.52 10.81 7.87
CA GLU A 192 -16.25 10.68 6.61
C GLU A 192 -16.05 9.32 5.93
N SER A 193 -15.00 8.58 6.31
CA SER A 193 -14.63 7.29 5.73
C SER A 193 -14.12 6.35 6.82
N HIS A 194 -15.05 5.87 7.65
CA HIS A 194 -14.73 5.05 8.82
C HIS A 194 -15.08 3.57 8.60
N PRO A 195 -14.14 2.71 8.19
CA PRO A 195 -14.41 1.30 7.90
C PRO A 195 -14.67 0.44 9.15
N ARG A 196 -14.57 1.01 10.36
CA ARG A 196 -14.77 0.26 11.62
C ARG A 196 -13.86 -0.98 11.64
N PHE A 197 -14.32 -2.13 12.11
CA PHE A 197 -13.53 -3.37 12.11
C PHE A 197 -13.50 -4.10 10.75
N SER A 198 -13.93 -3.48 9.64
CA SER A 198 -13.98 -4.15 8.33
C SER A 198 -12.89 -3.72 7.34
N ARG A 199 -11.86 -3.00 7.79
CA ARG A 199 -10.75 -2.58 6.92
C ARG A 199 -9.80 -3.75 6.67
N LEU A 200 -9.85 -4.32 5.47
CA LEU A 200 -9.01 -5.45 5.06
C LEU A 200 -7.52 -5.08 5.06
N VAL A 201 -6.68 -6.02 5.51
CA VAL A 201 -5.22 -5.95 5.48
C VAL A 201 -4.69 -7.10 4.64
N GLY A 202 -4.20 -6.73 3.46
CA GLY A 202 -3.67 -7.63 2.46
C GLY A 202 -2.14 -7.74 2.45
N ASP A 203 -1.62 -8.55 1.52
CA ASP A 203 -0.17 -8.71 1.32
C ASP A 203 0.50 -7.38 0.96
N SER A 204 -0.22 -6.43 0.35
CA SER A 204 0.29 -5.08 0.09
C SER A 204 0.70 -4.30 1.35
N CYS A 205 0.12 -4.64 2.50
CA CYS A 205 0.54 -4.12 3.80
C CYS A 205 1.54 -5.07 4.46
N LEU A 206 1.25 -6.37 4.47
CA LEU A 206 2.04 -7.33 5.23
C LEU A 206 3.45 -7.53 4.68
N TYR A 207 3.68 -7.37 3.39
CA TYR A 207 5.01 -7.54 2.80
C TYR A 207 6.07 -6.60 3.38
N CYS A 208 5.67 -5.41 3.85
CA CYS A 208 6.56 -4.46 4.53
C CYS A 208 6.60 -4.64 6.05
N HIS A 209 5.71 -5.44 6.62
CA HIS A 209 5.50 -5.52 8.07
C HIS A 209 5.72 -6.92 8.64
N ALA A 210 5.77 -7.94 7.80
CA ALA A 210 5.92 -9.33 8.17
C ALA A 210 7.14 -9.97 7.52
N GLY A 211 7.65 -11.03 8.15
CA GLY A 211 8.66 -11.90 7.58
C GLY A 211 8.05 -12.74 6.45
N ARG A 212 7.03 -13.55 6.75
CA ARG A 212 6.41 -14.38 5.72
C ARG A 212 4.97 -14.72 6.05
N THR A 213 4.07 -14.46 5.11
CA THR A 213 2.67 -14.86 5.18
C THR A 213 2.45 -16.23 4.54
N ASN A 214 1.45 -16.95 5.03
CA ASN A 214 0.93 -18.17 4.41
C ASN A 214 -0.37 -17.82 3.70
N SER A 215 -0.23 -17.13 2.56
CA SER A 215 -1.35 -16.72 1.72
C SER A 215 -1.90 -17.91 0.94
N THR A 216 -3.23 -18.02 0.88
CA THR A 216 -3.94 -19.12 0.20
C THR A 216 -4.04 -18.95 -1.31
N GLY A 217 -3.51 -17.84 -1.86
CA GLY A 217 -3.45 -17.60 -3.29
C GLY A 217 -3.09 -16.17 -3.68
N VAL A 218 -2.88 -15.98 -4.97
CA VAL A 218 -2.46 -14.70 -5.56
C VAL A 218 -3.50 -13.61 -5.27
N ASN A 219 -3.10 -12.56 -4.53
CA ASN A 219 -3.96 -11.42 -4.20
C ASN A 219 -5.28 -11.81 -3.54
N ALA A 220 -5.31 -12.94 -2.83
CA ALA A 220 -6.54 -13.41 -2.20
C ALA A 220 -6.89 -12.58 -0.96
N ASP A 221 -5.90 -11.95 -0.32
CA ASP A 221 -5.99 -11.38 1.03
C ASP A 221 -6.63 -12.38 2.01
N ARG A 222 -6.30 -13.66 1.79
CA ARG A 222 -6.77 -14.82 2.55
C ARG A 222 -5.59 -15.67 2.96
N TYR A 223 -5.59 -16.09 4.21
CA TYR A 223 -4.47 -16.75 4.85
C TYR A 223 -4.91 -18.06 5.50
N ASP A 224 -3.94 -18.97 5.64
CA ASP A 224 -4.12 -20.19 6.42
C ASP A 224 -4.35 -19.88 7.91
N ALA A 225 -4.79 -20.89 8.66
CA ALA A 225 -4.96 -20.79 10.12
C ALA A 225 -3.69 -20.28 10.83
N THR A 226 -2.52 -20.73 10.35
CA THR A 226 -1.23 -20.15 10.71
C THR A 226 -0.90 -19.05 9.69
N VAL A 227 -1.33 -17.82 9.98
CA VAL A 227 -1.20 -16.68 9.06
C VAL A 227 0.26 -16.37 8.69
N PHE A 228 1.16 -16.45 9.66
CA PHE A 228 2.58 -16.09 9.49
C PHE A 228 3.47 -17.30 9.71
N SER A 229 4.26 -17.66 8.70
CA SER A 229 5.43 -18.54 8.88
C SER A 229 6.51 -17.83 9.69
N GLU A 230 6.65 -16.51 9.48
CA GLU A 230 7.54 -15.66 10.26
C GLU A 230 6.84 -14.33 10.51
N GLY A 231 6.67 -13.98 11.79
CA GLY A 231 5.93 -12.81 12.23
C GLY A 231 6.58 -11.51 11.78
N ALA A 232 7.59 -11.05 12.54
CA ALA A 232 8.34 -9.84 12.20
C ALA A 232 9.23 -10.02 10.96
N ILE A 233 9.68 -8.92 10.36
CA ILE A 233 10.76 -8.90 9.37
C ILE A 233 11.97 -9.66 9.94
N GLY A 234 12.29 -10.80 9.33
CA GLY A 234 13.38 -11.68 9.74
C GLY A 234 14.63 -11.56 8.89
N CYS A 235 15.67 -12.31 9.27
CA CYS A 235 16.97 -12.39 8.61
C CYS A 235 16.82 -12.61 7.09
N GLU A 236 15.95 -13.54 6.71
CA GLU A 236 15.79 -14.02 5.33
C GLU A 236 15.10 -12.99 4.41
N ARG A 237 14.54 -11.89 4.95
CA ARG A 237 14.04 -10.75 4.15
C ARG A 237 15.16 -9.95 3.51
N CYS A 238 16.33 -9.94 4.13
CA CYS A 238 17.52 -9.24 3.66
C CYS A 238 18.57 -10.19 3.09
N HIS A 239 18.59 -11.43 3.56
CA HIS A 239 19.62 -12.42 3.24
C HIS A 239 19.15 -13.54 2.30
N GLY A 240 17.83 -13.67 2.06
CA GLY A 240 17.27 -14.75 1.27
C GLY A 240 17.11 -16.05 2.07
N PRO A 241 16.60 -17.13 1.43
CA PRO A 241 16.30 -18.40 2.09
C PRO A 241 17.58 -19.09 2.59
N GLY A 242 17.58 -19.54 3.86
CA GLY A 242 18.76 -20.06 4.55
C GLY A 242 18.98 -21.57 4.46
N GLU A 243 18.04 -22.37 3.94
CA GLU A 243 18.09 -23.85 3.94
C GLU A 243 19.42 -24.41 3.41
N ASN A 244 19.86 -23.95 2.23
CA ASN A 244 21.11 -24.44 1.62
C ASN A 244 22.35 -24.02 2.42
N HIS A 245 22.31 -22.84 3.04
CA HIS A 245 23.42 -22.33 3.85
C HIS A 245 23.58 -23.18 5.11
N ILE A 246 22.47 -23.47 5.80
CA ILE A 246 22.48 -24.34 6.98
C ILE A 246 22.95 -25.74 6.59
N ALA A 247 22.38 -26.33 5.55
CA ALA A 247 22.75 -27.68 5.08
C ALA A 247 24.24 -27.79 4.73
N LEU A 248 24.82 -26.77 4.08
CA LEU A 248 26.25 -26.74 3.78
C LEU A 248 27.10 -26.78 5.06
N HIS A 249 26.72 -26.04 6.10
CA HIS A 249 27.47 -25.99 7.35
C HIS A 249 27.27 -27.24 8.23
N GLU A 250 26.13 -27.90 8.13
CA GLU A 250 25.86 -29.16 8.84
C GLU A 250 26.53 -30.38 8.19
N THR A 251 26.53 -30.44 6.85
CA THR A 251 26.98 -31.63 6.11
C THR A 251 28.37 -31.48 5.48
N GLY A 252 28.83 -30.24 5.29
CA GLY A 252 30.05 -29.94 4.53
C GLY A 252 29.88 -30.04 3.01
N GLU A 253 28.68 -30.39 2.52
CA GLU A 253 28.39 -30.59 1.10
C GLU A 253 27.55 -29.46 0.53
N ARG A 254 27.95 -28.97 -0.64
CA ARG A 254 27.20 -27.91 -1.34
C ARG A 254 26.05 -28.54 -2.12
N VAL A 255 24.82 -28.29 -1.66
CA VAL A 255 23.59 -28.84 -2.25
C VAL A 255 23.30 -28.25 -3.65
N SER A 256 23.67 -27.00 -3.93
CA SER A 256 23.46 -26.37 -5.25
C SER A 256 24.69 -25.60 -5.79
N PRO A 257 25.13 -25.88 -7.04
CA PRO A 257 26.16 -25.11 -7.73
C PRO A 257 25.74 -23.68 -8.07
N SER A 258 24.43 -23.42 -8.21
CA SER A 258 23.90 -22.10 -8.58
C SER A 258 23.82 -21.12 -7.40
N GLY A 259 24.23 -21.55 -6.20
CA GLY A 259 24.62 -20.67 -5.09
C GLY A 259 23.65 -19.53 -4.81
N HIS A 260 22.50 -19.84 -4.22
CA HIS A 260 21.84 -18.88 -3.36
C HIS A 260 22.09 -19.34 -1.93
N ASP A 261 23.37 -19.22 -1.55
CA ASP A 261 23.74 -19.16 -0.14
C ASP A 261 23.16 -17.84 0.43
N ILE A 262 23.18 -17.69 1.74
CA ILE A 262 22.84 -16.43 2.41
C ILE A 262 23.57 -15.25 1.73
N ILE A 263 22.80 -14.30 1.20
CA ILE A 263 23.32 -13.14 0.47
C ILE A 263 23.82 -12.11 1.47
N HIS A 264 24.98 -11.51 1.23
CA HIS A 264 25.43 -10.34 1.97
C HIS A 264 25.10 -9.05 1.19
N PRO A 265 24.14 -8.21 1.63
CA PRO A 265 23.72 -7.02 0.88
C PRO A 265 24.86 -6.03 0.58
N GLY A 266 25.92 -6.01 1.39
CA GLY A 266 27.10 -5.19 1.16
C GLY A 266 27.92 -5.56 -0.08
N GLU A 267 27.85 -6.82 -0.52
CA GLU A 267 28.59 -7.36 -1.67
C GLU A 267 27.81 -7.20 -2.99
N LEU A 268 26.53 -6.82 -2.92
CA LEU A 268 25.70 -6.58 -4.09
C LEU A 268 26.09 -5.28 -4.81
N SER A 269 25.74 -5.22 -6.10
CA SER A 269 25.76 -3.97 -6.87
C SER A 269 24.91 -2.89 -6.18
N SER A 270 25.15 -1.60 -6.46
CA SER A 270 24.42 -0.50 -5.78
C SER A 270 22.91 -0.66 -5.88
N GLY A 271 22.39 -0.92 -7.10
CA GLY A 271 20.95 -1.09 -7.33
C GLY A 271 20.33 -2.29 -6.63
N ALA A 272 20.99 -3.45 -6.65
CA ALA A 272 20.48 -4.65 -5.99
C ALA A 272 20.57 -4.53 -4.46
N SER A 273 21.62 -3.89 -3.93
CA SER A 273 21.78 -3.59 -2.51
C SER A 273 20.68 -2.66 -2.01
N ASP A 274 20.43 -1.55 -2.72
CA ASP A 274 19.35 -0.63 -2.41
C ASP A 274 17.98 -1.30 -2.52
N SER A 275 17.79 -2.18 -3.51
CA SER A 275 16.52 -2.92 -3.70
C SER A 275 16.12 -3.71 -2.46
N VAL A 276 17.07 -4.25 -1.70
CA VAL A 276 16.80 -4.96 -0.43
C VAL A 276 16.08 -4.05 0.57
N CYS A 277 16.51 -2.79 0.69
CA CYS A 277 15.89 -1.83 1.61
C CYS A 277 14.61 -1.23 1.01
N ASN A 278 14.67 -0.88 -0.27
CA ASN A 278 13.60 -0.25 -1.03
C ASN A 278 12.36 -1.12 -1.13
N GLN A 279 12.54 -2.43 -0.96
CA GLN A 279 11.46 -3.39 -0.83
C GLN A 279 10.39 -2.88 0.15
N CYS A 280 10.79 -2.30 1.29
CA CYS A 280 9.88 -1.73 2.27
C CYS A 280 9.95 -0.21 2.34
N HIS A 281 11.09 0.40 2.01
CA HIS A 281 11.39 1.82 2.24
C HIS A 281 11.10 2.75 1.06
N VAL A 282 10.58 2.22 -0.05
CA VAL A 282 9.96 3.01 -1.13
C VAL A 282 8.45 2.86 -1.02
N PHE A 283 7.73 3.98 -0.93
CA PHE A 283 6.27 3.97 -0.90
C PHE A 283 5.70 4.84 -2.02
N GLY A 284 5.31 4.19 -3.11
CA GLY A 284 4.52 4.81 -4.17
C GLY A 284 3.07 5.08 -3.75
N GLN A 285 2.33 5.81 -4.57
CA GLN A 285 0.86 5.85 -4.44
C GLN A 285 0.23 4.48 -4.68
N SER A 286 0.89 3.65 -5.49
CA SER A 286 0.48 2.28 -5.75
C SER A 286 1.73 1.43 -6.01
N VAL A 287 1.73 0.24 -5.44
CA VAL A 287 2.73 -0.79 -5.68
C VAL A 287 2.00 -1.99 -6.24
N VAL A 288 2.35 -2.38 -7.45
CA VAL A 288 1.68 -3.45 -8.19
C VAL A 288 2.69 -4.52 -8.53
N PRO A 289 2.53 -5.77 -8.06
CA PRO A 289 3.34 -6.88 -8.53
C PRO A 289 3.22 -7.03 -10.04
N ARG A 290 4.35 -7.29 -10.72
CA ARG A 290 4.36 -7.55 -12.15
C ARG A 290 3.60 -8.82 -12.49
N TYR A 291 3.25 -8.98 -13.77
CA TYR A 291 2.58 -10.19 -14.25
C TYR A 291 3.32 -11.45 -13.81
N GLY A 292 2.59 -12.35 -13.15
CA GLY A 292 3.12 -13.61 -12.64
C GLY A 292 4.00 -13.51 -11.39
N ARG A 293 4.11 -12.32 -10.79
CA ARG A 293 4.79 -12.06 -9.51
C ARG A 293 3.80 -11.77 -8.40
N GLU A 294 4.25 -12.01 -7.17
CA GLU A 294 3.54 -11.78 -5.92
C GLU A 294 4.34 -10.88 -4.98
N PHE A 295 3.71 -10.33 -3.95
CA PHE A 295 4.38 -9.42 -3.02
C PHE A 295 5.59 -10.06 -2.30
N PHE A 296 5.54 -11.37 -2.01
CA PHE A 296 6.64 -12.08 -1.37
C PHE A 296 7.61 -12.77 -2.36
N ASP A 297 7.57 -12.44 -3.66
CA ASP A 297 8.48 -13.01 -4.68
C ASP A 297 9.85 -12.32 -4.78
N PHE A 298 9.99 -11.10 -4.25
CA PHE A 298 11.28 -10.42 -4.20
C PHE A 298 12.31 -11.26 -3.45
N ARG A 299 13.52 -11.37 -4.00
CA ARG A 299 14.68 -11.96 -3.33
C ARG A 299 15.82 -10.95 -3.29
N PRO A 300 16.58 -10.89 -2.18
CA PRO A 300 17.81 -10.13 -2.13
C PRO A 300 18.75 -10.50 -3.28
N GLY A 301 19.19 -9.49 -4.03
CA GLY A 301 19.93 -9.66 -5.28
C GLY A 301 19.12 -9.36 -6.54
N ASP A 302 17.78 -9.42 -6.48
CA ASP A 302 16.91 -8.94 -7.55
C ASP A 302 16.96 -7.39 -7.62
N ASN A 303 16.63 -6.83 -8.78
CA ASN A 303 16.24 -5.42 -8.83
C ASN A 303 14.76 -5.32 -8.47
N LEU A 304 14.38 -4.34 -7.65
CA LEU A 304 13.01 -4.21 -7.17
C LEU A 304 12.00 -4.08 -8.33
N GLU A 305 12.40 -3.39 -9.39
CA GLU A 305 11.62 -3.20 -10.61
C GLU A 305 11.39 -4.47 -11.43
N ASP A 306 12.08 -5.58 -11.16
CA ASP A 306 11.83 -6.88 -11.78
C ASP A 306 10.59 -7.57 -11.17
N VAL A 307 10.18 -7.14 -9.98
CA VAL A 307 9.06 -7.70 -9.22
C VAL A 307 7.89 -6.73 -9.14
N PHE A 308 8.16 -5.44 -8.99
CA PHE A 308 7.12 -4.43 -8.77
C PHE A 308 7.12 -3.34 -9.83
N VAL A 309 5.92 -2.80 -10.07
CA VAL A 309 5.70 -1.50 -10.67
C VAL A 309 5.27 -0.55 -9.56
N ILE A 310 6.09 0.45 -9.29
CA ILE A 310 5.83 1.46 -8.25
C ILE A 310 5.43 2.75 -8.94
N LEU A 311 4.20 3.19 -8.70
CA LEU A 311 3.67 4.44 -9.24
C LEU A 311 3.83 5.54 -8.18
N GLU A 312 4.80 6.42 -8.40
CA GLU A 312 5.04 7.56 -7.54
C GLU A 312 4.23 8.78 -7.99
N ARG A 313 3.74 9.58 -7.03
CA ARG A 313 3.34 10.95 -7.32
C ARG A 313 4.58 11.80 -7.16
N THR A 314 5.06 12.43 -8.23
CA THR A 314 6.09 13.46 -8.12
C THR A 314 5.60 14.57 -7.22
N HIS A 315 6.04 14.57 -5.96
CA HIS A 315 5.85 15.69 -5.05
C HIS A 315 7.03 16.64 -5.22
N MET A 316 6.85 17.68 -6.03
CA MET A 316 7.80 18.81 -6.14
C MET A 316 7.69 19.77 -4.93
N GLY A 317 7.77 19.25 -3.71
CA GLY A 317 7.64 20.05 -2.49
C GLY A 317 8.86 19.95 -1.59
N SER A 318 9.75 20.94 -1.64
CA SER A 318 10.88 21.08 -0.72
C SER A 318 10.43 21.76 0.58
N GLY A 319 9.86 20.99 1.50
CA GLY A 319 9.49 21.48 2.83
C GLY A 319 9.29 20.35 3.85
N PRO A 320 9.36 20.62 5.18
CA PRO A 320 9.24 19.60 6.22
C PRO A 320 7.90 18.85 6.22
N GLN A 321 6.85 19.43 5.61
CA GLN A 321 5.55 18.77 5.40
C GLN A 321 5.55 17.72 4.27
N SER A 322 6.65 17.58 3.52
CA SER A 322 6.82 16.55 2.48
C SER A 322 7.33 15.20 3.00
N ILE A 323 7.78 15.14 4.26
CA ILE A 323 8.34 13.93 4.88
C ILE A 323 7.18 13.00 5.26
N ARG A 324 6.99 11.95 4.48
CA ARG A 324 5.99 10.92 4.76
C ARG A 324 6.64 9.77 5.52
N ALA A 325 5.82 8.94 6.16
CA ALA A 325 6.31 7.62 6.53
C ALA A 325 6.79 6.92 5.25
N VAL A 326 7.94 6.24 5.34
CA VAL A 326 8.47 5.43 4.23
C VAL A 326 8.93 6.26 3.00
N SER A 327 9.43 7.49 3.22
CA SER A 327 10.00 8.34 2.15
C SER A 327 11.54 8.48 2.23
N GLN A 328 12.23 7.53 2.85
CA GLN A 328 13.68 7.62 3.09
C GLN A 328 14.47 7.57 1.78
N VAL A 329 13.97 6.86 0.77
CA VAL A 329 14.69 6.64 -0.49
C VAL A 329 14.67 7.87 -1.36
N GLU A 330 13.53 8.56 -1.45
CA GLU A 330 13.41 9.84 -2.15
C GLU A 330 14.29 10.89 -1.45
N GLN A 331 14.29 10.92 -0.12
CA GLN A 331 15.17 11.80 0.66
C GLN A 331 16.65 11.50 0.38
N MET A 332 17.05 10.22 0.40
CA MET A 332 18.42 9.81 0.11
C MET A 332 18.83 10.19 -1.31
N ARG A 333 18.02 9.85 -2.32
CA ARG A 333 18.27 10.15 -3.74
C ARG A 333 18.34 11.66 -4.04
N SER A 334 17.57 12.47 -3.30
CA SER A 334 17.60 13.94 -3.42
C SER A 334 18.77 14.60 -2.66
N SER A 335 19.51 13.85 -1.84
CA SER A 335 20.57 14.40 -1.00
C SER A 335 21.82 14.76 -1.79
N VAL A 336 22.55 15.76 -1.27
CA VAL A 336 23.88 16.14 -1.79
C VAL A 336 24.85 14.97 -1.68
N CYS A 337 24.81 14.21 -0.59
CA CYS A 337 25.69 13.06 -0.35
C CYS A 337 25.52 11.99 -1.44
N TYR A 338 24.29 11.65 -1.78
CA TYR A 338 24.00 10.66 -2.82
C TYR A 338 24.44 11.14 -4.20
N THR A 339 24.08 12.39 -4.55
CA THR A 339 24.44 13.00 -5.83
C THR A 339 25.96 13.12 -6.00
N ALA A 340 26.67 13.61 -4.98
CA ALA A 340 28.13 13.75 -5.00
C ALA A 340 28.87 12.40 -5.03
N SER A 341 28.22 11.33 -4.56
CA SER A 341 28.76 9.97 -4.63
C SER A 341 28.55 9.28 -5.98
N ASP A 342 27.89 9.93 -6.94
CA ASP A 342 27.48 9.33 -8.21
C ASP A 342 26.64 8.05 -8.00
N GLY A 343 25.71 8.11 -7.04
CA GLY A 343 24.80 7.00 -6.70
C GLY A 343 25.44 5.80 -6.00
N LYS A 344 26.68 5.94 -5.49
CA LYS A 344 27.41 4.87 -4.79
C LYS A 344 27.08 4.76 -3.30
N MET A 345 26.51 5.81 -2.71
CA MET A 345 26.00 5.74 -1.33
C MET A 345 24.82 4.78 -1.27
N LYS A 346 24.86 3.88 -0.28
CA LYS A 346 23.82 2.88 0.01
C LYS A 346 23.17 3.19 1.36
N CYS A 347 22.04 2.58 1.67
CA CYS A 347 21.42 2.71 3.00
C CYS A 347 22.40 2.29 4.13
N ILE A 348 23.10 1.18 3.91
CA ILE A 348 24.11 0.61 4.82
C ILE A 348 25.42 1.41 4.89
N SER A 349 25.59 2.44 4.06
CA SER A 349 26.72 3.36 4.20
C SER A 349 26.60 4.23 5.46
N CYS A 350 25.39 4.36 6.02
CA CYS A 350 25.13 5.17 7.22
C CYS A 350 24.36 4.42 8.32
N HIS A 351 23.69 3.31 8.00
CA HIS A 351 22.88 2.55 8.95
C HIS A 351 23.42 1.15 9.16
N ASP A 352 23.52 0.72 10.42
CA ASP A 352 23.64 -0.70 10.74
C ASP A 352 22.28 -1.36 10.48
N PRO A 353 22.20 -2.40 9.62
CA PRO A 353 20.95 -3.12 9.39
C PRO A 353 20.54 -4.05 10.54
N HIS A 354 21.42 -4.30 11.51
CA HIS A 354 21.16 -5.13 12.70
C HIS A 354 21.07 -4.30 13.99
#